data_AF-A0A7S3ZC80-F1
#
_entry.id   AF-A0A7S3ZC80-F1
#
_cell.length_a   1.000
_cell.length_b   1.000
_cell.length_c   1.000
_cell.angle_alpha   90.00
_cell.angle_beta   90.00
_cell.angle_gamma   90.00
#
_symmetry.space_group_name_H-M   'P 1'
#
loop_
_entity.id
_entity.type
_entity.pdbx_description
1 polymer ?
#
loop_
_entity_poly.entity_id
_entity_poly.type
_entity_poly.pdbx_seq_one_letter_code
_entity_poly.pdbx_strand_id
1 'polypeptide(L)'
;SAPQLTTHRYFRMAIESPLLHAPSNSSRGISKKVALTAALCLGVIVASAFFISGQDNKLASMPRVSARAALTCPRMCGMPTVSSIGQATRRLPNLRGGAMTEIAKGVSFDTVAREWRMKWSPDADKASLVKAQEALDEVLTEVKAIPGVKSVQRVVCGGCLDFKVVTSLEADKFGDWEGSEFSPEKKFLEKVKGIDGISFVETQTYTLMPM
;
A
#
# COMPACT_ATOMS: atom_id res chain seq x y z
N SER A 1 -61.67 0.95 -2.61
CA SER A 1 -60.40 0.21 -2.75
C SER A 1 -59.27 0.96 -2.10
N ALA A 2 -58.73 0.45 -0.99
CA ALA A 2 -57.44 0.85 -0.41
C ALA A 2 -57.04 -0.21 0.65
N PRO A 3 -55.93 -0.93 0.50
CA PRO A 3 -55.38 -1.77 1.56
C PRO A 3 -54.36 -0.98 2.41
N GLN A 4 -54.41 -1.12 3.73
CA GLN A 4 -53.46 -0.48 4.64
C GLN A 4 -52.73 -1.52 5.51
N LEU A 5 -51.43 -1.62 5.25
CA LEU A 5 -50.32 -1.96 6.16
C LEU A 5 -50.41 -3.24 7.02
N THR A 6 -49.65 -4.24 6.56
CA THR A 6 -49.08 -5.32 7.36
C THR A 6 -48.12 -4.80 8.43
N THR A 7 -48.34 -5.17 9.70
CA THR A 7 -47.42 -4.90 10.80
C THR A 7 -46.39 -6.02 10.95
N HIS A 8 -45.19 -5.85 10.39
CA HIS A 8 -44.08 -6.76 10.64
C HIS A 8 -43.60 -6.65 12.10
N ARG A 9 -43.62 -7.79 12.82
CA ARG A 9 -43.05 -7.89 14.17
C ARG A 9 -41.55 -7.65 14.13
N TYR A 10 -41.08 -6.66 14.89
CA TYR A 10 -39.66 -6.47 15.15
C TYR A 10 -39.07 -7.69 15.89
N PHE A 11 -38.09 -8.34 15.29
CA PHE A 11 -37.37 -9.45 15.90
C PHE A 11 -36.29 -8.88 16.83
N ARG A 12 -36.59 -8.80 18.12
CA ARG A 12 -35.70 -8.26 19.16
C ARG A 12 -34.68 -9.33 19.58
N MET A 13 -33.57 -9.46 18.84
CA MET A 13 -32.45 -10.28 19.32
C MET A 13 -31.81 -9.62 20.54
N ALA A 14 -31.85 -10.32 21.68
CA ALA A 14 -31.15 -9.93 22.88
C ALA A 14 -29.64 -10.11 22.71
N ILE A 15 -28.86 -9.19 23.27
CA ILE A 15 -27.42 -9.32 23.41
C ILE A 15 -27.17 -10.03 24.74
N GLU A 16 -26.76 -11.29 24.70
CA GLU A 16 -26.21 -11.99 25.86
C GLU A 16 -24.71 -12.25 25.65
N SER A 17 -23.89 -11.55 26.43
CA SER A 17 -22.44 -11.71 26.47
C SER A 17 -22.07 -12.68 27.60
N PRO A 18 -21.43 -13.83 27.33
CA PRO A 18 -20.90 -14.67 28.39
C PRO A 18 -19.56 -14.12 28.89
N LEU A 19 -19.53 -13.70 30.15
CA LEU A 19 -18.32 -13.36 30.90
C LEU A 19 -17.44 -14.61 31.07
N LEU A 20 -16.25 -14.63 30.46
CA LEU A 20 -15.22 -15.63 30.77
C LEU A 20 -14.15 -15.04 31.69
N HIS A 21 -13.84 -15.79 32.74
CA HIS A 21 -12.98 -15.38 33.84
C HIS A 21 -11.49 -15.44 33.46
N ALA A 22 -10.72 -14.46 33.93
CA ALA A 22 -9.27 -14.53 33.96
C ALA A 22 -8.79 -15.38 35.16
N PRO A 23 -7.90 -16.37 34.96
CA PRO A 23 -7.12 -16.95 36.05
C PRO A 23 -5.91 -16.07 36.40
N SER A 24 -5.55 -16.06 37.67
CA SER A 24 -4.57 -15.14 38.27
C SER A 24 -3.11 -15.56 38.10
N ASN A 25 -2.24 -14.55 38.05
CA ASN A 25 -0.79 -14.70 38.06
C ASN A 25 -0.32 -15.12 39.48
N SER A 26 0.43 -16.22 39.61
CA SER A 26 0.95 -16.71 40.90
C SER A 26 2.43 -17.04 40.82
N SER A 27 3.23 -16.27 41.54
CA SER A 27 4.69 -16.39 41.63
C SER A 27 5.13 -17.23 42.83
N ARG A 28 6.10 -18.14 42.60
CA ARG A 28 7.02 -18.85 43.54
C ARG A 28 7.54 -20.11 42.82
N GLY A 29 8.80 -20.54 42.87
CA GLY A 29 10.01 -19.92 43.42
C GLY A 29 11.19 -20.92 43.48
N ILE A 30 12.35 -20.52 42.95
CA ILE A 30 13.70 -20.76 43.52
C ILE A 30 14.16 -22.22 43.82
N SER A 31 15.05 -22.71 42.93
CA SER A 31 16.34 -23.38 43.23
C SER A 31 16.42 -24.81 43.78
N LYS A 32 17.10 -25.69 43.01
CA LYS A 32 18.33 -26.47 43.32
C LYS A 32 18.58 -27.45 42.15
N LYS A 33 19.61 -27.25 41.32
CA LYS A 33 21.00 -27.80 41.44
C LYS A 33 21.10 -29.32 41.35
N VAL A 34 22.11 -29.79 40.58
CA VAL A 34 22.51 -31.20 40.36
C VAL A 34 21.54 -31.94 39.41
N ALA A 35 21.90 -32.41 38.21
CA ALA A 35 23.19 -32.49 37.48
C ALA A 35 22.95 -32.36 35.94
N LEU A 36 23.85 -32.66 34.99
CA LEU A 36 25.22 -33.21 35.01
C LEU A 36 26.06 -32.70 33.79
N THR A 37 27.36 -32.62 34.01
CA THR A 37 28.52 -32.65 33.09
C THR A 37 28.57 -33.91 32.20
N ALA A 38 29.26 -34.01 31.04
CA ALA A 38 29.89 -33.11 30.06
C ALA A 38 30.21 -34.02 28.82
N ALA A 39 30.93 -33.70 27.73
CA ALA A 39 31.70 -32.53 27.28
C ALA A 39 31.49 -32.41 25.73
N LEU A 40 32.42 -32.25 24.78
CA LEU A 40 33.88 -32.04 24.77
C LEU A 40 34.26 -31.16 23.55
N CYS A 41 35.13 -30.18 23.76
CA CYS A 41 35.78 -29.30 22.78
C CYS A 41 36.60 -30.04 21.70
N LEU A 42 36.70 -29.48 20.47
CA LEU A 42 37.93 -29.26 19.66
C LEU A 42 37.61 -29.08 18.15
N GLY A 43 38.39 -28.27 17.43
CA GLY A 43 38.31 -28.12 15.96
C GLY A 43 38.13 -26.67 15.46
N VAL A 44 38.97 -25.71 15.87
CA VAL A 44 40.24 -25.31 15.20
C VAL A 44 40.05 -24.28 14.06
N ILE A 45 40.83 -23.20 14.18
CA ILE A 45 40.89 -22.02 13.31
C ILE A 45 41.80 -22.27 12.10
N VAL A 46 41.34 -21.94 10.89
CA VAL A 46 42.16 -21.63 9.70
C VAL A 46 41.40 -20.53 8.93
N ALA A 47 41.70 -19.23 9.02
CA ALA A 47 42.93 -18.52 8.64
C ALA A 47 43.27 -18.62 7.14
N SER A 48 42.77 -17.69 6.34
CA SER A 48 43.35 -17.31 5.04
C SER A 48 42.87 -15.93 4.60
N ALA A 49 43.70 -14.91 4.85
CA ALA A 49 43.54 -13.59 4.25
C ALA A 49 44.32 -13.52 2.93
N PHE A 50 43.61 -13.30 1.83
CA PHE A 50 44.09 -12.92 0.50
C PHE A 50 42.86 -12.31 -0.22
N PHE A 51 42.91 -11.24 -1.01
CA PHE A 51 44.04 -10.61 -1.70
C PHE A 51 43.85 -9.08 -1.72
N ILE A 52 44.94 -8.31 -1.63
CA ILE A 52 44.93 -6.85 -1.86
C ILE A 52 45.32 -6.59 -3.32
N SER A 53 44.42 -5.94 -4.08
CA SER A 53 44.66 -5.09 -5.26
C SER A 53 43.28 -4.68 -5.81
N GLY A 54 42.95 -3.43 -6.16
CA GLY A 54 43.78 -2.24 -6.31
C GLY A 54 43.70 -1.73 -7.75
N GLN A 55 42.90 -0.67 -7.99
CA GLN A 55 43.25 0.34 -8.99
C GLN A 55 42.45 1.64 -8.82
N ASP A 56 43.18 2.73 -8.56
CA ASP A 56 42.73 4.09 -8.78
C ASP A 56 42.67 4.41 -10.29
N ASN A 57 41.69 5.18 -10.72
CA ASN A 57 41.75 6.07 -11.90
C ASN A 57 40.76 7.22 -11.65
N LYS A 58 41.19 8.38 -11.12
CA LYS A 58 41.84 9.52 -11.79
C LYS A 58 41.08 10.16 -12.97
N LEU A 59 40.74 11.43 -12.73
CA LEU A 59 40.71 12.59 -13.67
C LEU A 59 39.79 12.56 -14.91
N ALA A 60 38.74 13.40 -14.85
CA ALA A 60 38.49 14.50 -15.81
C ALA A 60 37.44 15.45 -15.19
N SER A 61 37.80 16.61 -14.63
CA SER A 61 38.04 17.90 -15.32
C SER A 61 36.83 18.46 -16.10
N MET A 62 36.06 19.34 -15.43
CA MET A 62 35.62 20.71 -15.84
C MET A 62 35.08 20.99 -17.27
N PRO A 63 34.17 21.98 -17.46
CA PRO A 63 34.15 23.27 -16.75
C PRO A 63 32.80 23.79 -16.21
N ARG A 64 32.92 24.76 -15.29
CA ARG A 64 31.84 25.70 -14.95
C ARG A 64 31.66 26.69 -16.10
N VAL A 65 30.42 26.98 -16.50
CA VAL A 65 30.10 28.18 -17.28
C VAL A 65 29.76 29.34 -16.33
N SER A 66 30.20 30.54 -16.71
CA SER A 66 30.26 31.73 -15.86
C SER A 66 29.14 32.73 -16.16
N ALA A 67 28.49 33.20 -15.08
CA ALA A 67 28.01 34.55 -14.77
C ALA A 67 27.41 35.53 -15.82
N ARG A 68 26.58 36.45 -15.28
CA ARG A 68 25.95 37.66 -15.88
C ARG A 68 24.69 37.35 -16.72
N ALA A 69 23.66 38.19 -16.77
CA ALA A 69 23.42 39.55 -16.25
C ALA A 69 22.01 39.58 -15.57
N ALA A 70 21.79 40.21 -14.41
CA ALA A 70 21.73 41.65 -14.11
C ALA A 70 20.57 42.40 -14.81
N LEU A 71 19.70 43.03 -13.98
CA LEU A 71 18.84 44.20 -14.27
C LEU A 71 17.83 44.05 -15.43
N THR A 72 16.52 44.19 -15.24
CA THR A 72 15.86 45.43 -14.78
C THR A 72 14.43 45.18 -14.28
N CYS A 73 14.02 45.85 -13.21
CA CYS A 73 12.63 45.93 -12.76
C CYS A 73 12.09 47.36 -13.00
N PRO A 74 11.17 47.57 -13.97
CA PRO A 74 10.43 48.81 -14.10
C PRO A 74 9.14 48.76 -13.26
N ARG A 75 9.18 49.49 -12.15
CA ARG A 75 8.03 49.93 -11.36
C ARG A 75 7.05 50.72 -12.24
N MET A 76 5.80 50.27 -12.36
CA MET A 76 4.68 51.16 -12.70
C MET A 76 3.42 50.84 -11.90
N CYS A 77 2.83 51.89 -11.33
CA CYS A 77 1.53 51.89 -10.69
C CYS A 77 0.43 52.00 -11.74
N GLY A 78 -0.73 51.39 -11.49
CA GLY A 78 -1.92 51.57 -12.34
C GLY A 78 -3.06 50.65 -11.94
N MET A 79 -3.98 51.15 -11.12
CA MET A 79 -5.31 50.53 -11.02
C MET A 79 -6.08 50.79 -12.33
N PRO A 80 -7.03 49.91 -12.68
CA PRO A 80 -8.40 50.33 -12.39
C PRO A 80 -9.26 49.24 -11.75
N THR A 81 -10.20 49.68 -10.92
CA THR A 81 -11.35 48.91 -10.48
C THR A 81 -12.30 48.63 -11.65
N VAL A 82 -12.62 47.36 -11.92
CA VAL A 82 -13.77 46.98 -12.75
C VAL A 82 -14.59 45.90 -12.03
N SER A 83 -15.90 46.08 -12.10
CA SER A 83 -16.93 45.34 -11.37
C SER A 83 -17.04 43.86 -11.72
N SER A 84 -17.48 43.08 -10.72
CA SER A 84 -18.47 41.99 -10.84
C SER A 84 -18.71 41.42 -12.24
N ILE A 85 -17.96 40.37 -12.60
CA ILE A 85 -18.44 39.35 -13.54
C ILE A 85 -18.69 38.09 -12.73
N GLY A 86 -19.93 37.59 -12.79
CA GLY A 86 -20.37 36.50 -11.92
C GLY A 86 -19.52 35.24 -12.09
N GLN A 87 -19.25 34.56 -10.97
CA GLN A 87 -18.73 33.19 -10.98
C GLN A 87 -19.82 32.24 -11.50
N ALA A 88 -20.03 32.26 -12.82
CA ALA A 88 -20.49 31.11 -13.53
C ALA A 88 -19.44 30.01 -13.29
N THR A 89 -19.69 29.16 -12.31
CA THR A 89 -18.97 27.91 -12.11
C THR A 89 -19.22 27.05 -13.34
N ARG A 90 -18.43 27.30 -14.38
CA ARG A 90 -18.25 26.36 -15.47
C ARG A 90 -17.78 25.08 -14.80
N ARG A 91 -18.72 24.15 -14.60
CA ARG A 91 -18.37 22.75 -14.36
C ARG A 91 -17.46 22.41 -15.52
N LEU A 92 -16.17 22.24 -15.24
CA LEU A 92 -15.25 21.70 -16.21
C LEU A 92 -15.91 20.41 -16.72
N PRO A 93 -16.08 20.22 -18.05
CA PRO A 93 -16.48 18.92 -18.55
C PRO A 93 -15.46 17.93 -17.98
N ASN A 94 -15.98 16.92 -17.29
CA ASN A 94 -15.19 15.95 -16.56
C ASN A 94 -14.22 15.30 -17.56
N LEU A 95 -12.93 15.68 -17.53
CA LEU A 95 -11.88 15.18 -18.42
C LEU A 95 -11.49 13.73 -18.07
N ARG A 96 -12.47 12.88 -17.76
CA ARG A 96 -12.37 11.42 -17.81
C ARG A 96 -12.35 10.97 -19.27
N GLY A 97 -11.31 11.39 -19.97
CA GLY A 97 -10.97 11.01 -21.32
C GLY A 97 -9.61 10.33 -21.34
N GLY A 98 -9.41 9.34 -20.45
CA GLY A 98 -8.35 8.35 -20.65
C GLY A 98 -8.67 7.57 -21.93
N ALA A 99 -7.65 7.18 -22.68
CA ALA A 99 -7.87 6.50 -23.95
C ALA A 99 -8.54 5.13 -23.71
N MET A 100 -9.70 4.94 -24.34
CA MET A 100 -10.45 3.68 -24.29
C MET A 100 -9.65 2.63 -25.05
N THR A 101 -8.99 1.72 -24.33
CA THR A 101 -8.18 0.67 -24.93
C THR A 101 -9.09 -0.53 -25.24
N GLU A 102 -9.09 -1.02 -26.47
CA GLU A 102 -9.89 -2.18 -26.90
C GLU A 102 -9.04 -3.46 -26.85
N ILE A 103 -9.50 -4.47 -26.10
CA ILE A 103 -8.85 -5.80 -26.02
C ILE A 103 -9.31 -6.67 -27.18
N ALA A 104 -10.62 -6.64 -27.44
CA ALA A 104 -11.31 -7.39 -28.47
C ALA A 104 -12.57 -6.62 -28.88
N LYS A 105 -13.15 -6.94 -30.04
CA LYS A 105 -14.29 -6.22 -30.62
C LYS A 105 -15.43 -6.03 -29.61
N GLY A 106 -15.67 -4.78 -29.20
CA GLY A 106 -16.71 -4.40 -28.23
C GLY A 106 -16.35 -4.56 -26.76
N VAL A 107 -15.11 -4.97 -26.44
CA VAL A 107 -14.56 -5.08 -25.08
C VAL A 107 -13.43 -4.07 -24.94
N SER A 108 -13.78 -2.90 -24.42
CA SER A 108 -12.85 -1.82 -24.09
C SER A 108 -12.72 -1.62 -22.58
N PHE A 109 -11.72 -0.84 -22.16
CA PHE A 109 -11.49 -0.42 -20.77
C PHE A 109 -10.87 0.98 -20.70
N ASP A 110 -11.18 1.72 -19.63
CA ASP A 110 -10.60 3.03 -19.32
C ASP A 110 -9.64 3.00 -18.12
N THR A 111 -9.65 1.87 -17.39
CA THR A 111 -9.01 1.70 -16.08
C THR A 111 -8.32 0.34 -16.01
N VAL A 112 -7.09 0.30 -15.51
CA VAL A 112 -6.41 -0.95 -15.14
C VAL A 112 -6.30 -0.98 -13.63
N ALA A 113 -6.62 -2.12 -13.03
CA ALA A 113 -6.52 -2.34 -11.60
C ALA A 113 -5.50 -3.46 -11.29
N ARG A 114 -4.68 -3.22 -10.27
CA ARG A 114 -3.73 -4.19 -9.74
C ARG A 114 -4.14 -4.55 -8.32
N GLU A 115 -4.46 -5.82 -8.11
CA GLU A 115 -4.83 -6.39 -6.82
C GLU A 115 -3.64 -7.12 -6.19
N TRP A 116 -3.34 -6.78 -4.93
CA TRP A 116 -2.52 -7.59 -4.04
C TRP A 116 -3.45 -8.41 -3.16
N ARG A 117 -3.46 -9.73 -3.32
CA ARG A 117 -4.30 -10.66 -2.56
C ARG A 117 -3.44 -11.44 -1.60
N MET A 118 -3.87 -11.50 -0.34
CA MET A 118 -3.26 -12.40 0.65
C MET A 118 -4.32 -13.09 1.50
N LYS A 119 -4.00 -14.28 1.99
CA LYS A 119 -4.82 -14.99 2.99
C LYS A 119 -4.25 -14.79 4.38
N TRP A 120 -5.07 -14.25 5.28
CA TRP A 120 -4.75 -14.01 6.69
C TRP A 120 -5.36 -15.12 7.57
N SER A 121 -4.80 -15.35 8.75
CA SER A 121 -5.36 -16.30 9.72
C SER A 121 -6.25 -15.59 10.74
N PRO A 122 -7.43 -16.14 11.11
CA PRO A 122 -8.22 -15.67 12.23
C PRO A 122 -7.58 -15.96 13.61
N ASP A 123 -6.53 -16.78 13.66
CA ASP A 123 -5.82 -17.13 14.89
C ASP A 123 -5.18 -15.90 15.58
N ALA A 124 -4.82 -16.07 16.86
CA ALA A 124 -4.17 -15.04 17.67
C ALA A 124 -4.86 -13.66 17.58
N ASP A 125 -6.18 -13.66 17.80
CA ASP A 125 -7.05 -12.47 17.74
C ASP A 125 -6.93 -11.66 16.43
N LYS A 126 -6.65 -12.35 15.31
CA LYS A 126 -6.46 -11.77 13.97
C LYS A 126 -5.21 -10.88 13.87
N ALA A 127 -4.17 -11.14 14.67
CA ALA A 127 -2.93 -10.35 14.67
C ALA A 127 -2.28 -10.22 13.27
N SER A 128 -2.40 -11.23 12.39
CA SER A 128 -1.91 -11.16 11.02
C SER A 128 -2.60 -10.06 10.19
N LEU A 129 -3.89 -9.82 10.43
CA LEU A 129 -4.68 -8.78 9.76
C LEU A 129 -4.26 -7.37 10.20
N VAL A 130 -3.92 -7.20 11.48
CA VAL A 130 -3.44 -5.93 12.03
C VAL A 130 -2.06 -5.59 11.45
N LYS A 131 -1.11 -6.53 11.50
CA LYS A 131 0.22 -6.37 10.90
C LYS A 131 0.15 -6.08 9.39
N ALA A 132 -0.78 -6.71 8.67
CA ALA A 132 -0.98 -6.45 7.23
C ALA A 132 -1.55 -5.05 6.96
N GLN A 133 -2.39 -4.51 7.86
CA GLN A 133 -2.88 -3.14 7.80
C GLN A 133 -1.75 -2.14 8.08
N GLU A 134 -0.93 -2.36 9.12
CA GLU A 134 0.24 -1.52 9.44
C GLU A 134 1.22 -1.46 8.26
N ALA A 135 1.56 -2.61 7.68
CA ALA A 135 2.42 -2.70 6.49
C ALA A 135 1.83 -1.98 5.27
N LEU A 136 0.50 -1.92 5.14
CA LEU A 136 -0.18 -1.17 4.09
C LEU A 136 -0.10 0.34 4.34
N ASP A 137 -0.34 0.78 5.57
CA ASP A 137 -0.38 2.22 5.91
C ASP A 137 0.98 2.90 5.71
N GLU A 138 2.09 2.18 5.90
CA GLU A 138 3.44 2.66 5.56
C GLU A 138 3.64 2.93 4.06
N VAL A 139 3.08 2.09 3.17
CA VAL A 139 3.23 2.26 1.70
C VAL A 139 2.10 3.05 1.07
N LEU A 140 0.97 3.23 1.76
CA LEU A 140 -0.26 3.84 1.23
C LEU A 140 -0.03 5.26 0.69
N THR A 141 0.88 6.02 1.29
CA THR A 141 1.26 7.35 0.80
C THR A 141 2.04 7.27 -0.52
N GLU A 142 2.99 6.35 -0.63
CA GLU A 142 3.74 6.09 -1.87
C GLU A 142 2.79 5.59 -2.99
N VAL A 143 1.87 4.66 -2.68
CA VAL A 143 0.88 4.15 -3.65
C VAL A 143 -0.05 5.25 -4.16
N LYS A 144 -0.56 6.13 -3.28
CA LYS A 144 -1.44 7.24 -3.69
C LYS A 144 -0.71 8.35 -4.47
N ALA A 145 0.61 8.41 -4.41
CA ALA A 145 1.42 9.38 -5.14
C ALA A 145 1.74 8.95 -6.59
N ILE A 146 1.41 7.71 -6.99
CA ILE A 146 1.61 7.22 -8.35
C ILE A 146 0.74 8.06 -9.33
N PRO A 147 1.30 8.55 -10.45
CA PRO A 147 0.54 9.33 -11.43
C PRO A 147 -0.58 8.49 -12.05
N GLY A 148 -1.79 9.04 -12.13
CA GLY A 148 -2.95 8.38 -12.74
C GLY A 148 -3.78 7.49 -11.81
N VAL A 149 -3.50 7.43 -10.50
CA VAL A 149 -4.33 6.69 -9.53
C VAL A 149 -5.74 7.29 -9.46
N LYS A 150 -6.74 6.51 -9.89
CA LYS A 150 -8.16 6.83 -9.73
C LYS A 150 -8.65 6.50 -8.31
N SER A 151 -8.23 5.35 -7.77
CA SER A 151 -8.58 4.94 -6.40
C SER A 151 -7.65 3.86 -5.84
N VAL A 152 -7.55 3.80 -4.52
CA VAL A 152 -6.94 2.67 -3.78
C VAL A 152 -7.99 2.15 -2.82
N GLN A 153 -8.33 0.87 -2.91
CA GLN A 153 -9.37 0.23 -2.11
C GLN A 153 -8.81 -0.97 -1.34
N ARG A 154 -9.24 -1.13 -0.09
CA ARG A 154 -8.85 -2.27 0.76
C ARG A 154 -10.09 -3.09 1.11
N VAL A 155 -10.16 -4.32 0.61
CA VAL A 155 -11.27 -5.24 0.83
C VAL A 155 -10.83 -6.36 1.77
N VAL A 156 -11.59 -6.59 2.84
CA VAL A 156 -11.34 -7.67 3.80
C VAL A 156 -12.56 -8.59 3.82
N CYS A 157 -12.37 -9.85 3.44
CA CYS A 157 -13.43 -10.85 3.45
C CYS A 157 -13.34 -11.72 4.70
N GLY A 158 -14.32 -11.59 5.60
CA GLY A 158 -14.38 -12.41 6.82
C GLY A 158 -14.70 -13.90 6.59
N GLY A 159 -15.26 -14.26 5.43
CA GLY A 159 -15.58 -15.65 5.09
C GLY A 159 -14.43 -16.38 4.38
N CYS A 160 -13.87 -15.78 3.32
CA CYS A 160 -12.77 -16.38 2.55
C CYS A 160 -11.38 -16.10 3.12
N LEU A 161 -11.30 -15.33 4.22
CA LEU A 161 -10.06 -14.89 4.88
C LEU A 161 -9.09 -14.19 3.92
N ASP A 162 -9.63 -13.46 2.95
CA ASP A 162 -8.85 -12.64 2.02
C ASP A 162 -8.66 -11.23 2.56
N PHE A 163 -7.45 -10.69 2.44
CA PHE A 163 -7.14 -9.28 2.49
C PHE A 163 -6.67 -8.87 1.09
N LYS A 164 -7.35 -7.92 0.48
CA LYS A 164 -7.10 -7.46 -0.89
C LYS A 164 -6.84 -5.96 -0.89
N VAL A 165 -5.79 -5.54 -1.58
CA VAL A 165 -5.50 -4.12 -1.86
C VAL A 165 -5.58 -3.93 -3.36
N VAL A 166 -6.54 -3.12 -3.82
CA VAL A 166 -6.78 -2.85 -5.24
C VAL A 166 -6.37 -1.42 -5.54
N THR A 167 -5.34 -1.24 -6.35
CA THR A 167 -4.89 0.05 -6.88
C THR A 167 -5.39 0.20 -8.30
N SER A 168 -6.28 1.17 -8.54
CA SER A 168 -6.87 1.45 -9.86
C SER A 168 -6.22 2.67 -10.50
N LEU A 169 -5.72 2.50 -11.72
CA LEU A 169 -4.97 3.49 -12.50
C LEU A 169 -5.64 3.75 -13.87
N GLU A 170 -5.37 4.90 -14.47
CA GLU A 170 -5.64 5.13 -15.89
C GLU A 170 -4.81 4.21 -16.79
N ALA A 171 -5.43 3.65 -17.84
CA ALA A 171 -4.77 2.71 -18.75
C ALA A 171 -3.48 3.29 -19.35
N ASP A 172 -3.53 4.55 -19.80
CA ASP A 172 -2.40 5.29 -20.37
C ASP A 172 -1.21 5.46 -19.42
N LYS A 173 -1.43 5.33 -18.11
CA LYS A 173 -0.42 5.49 -17.05
C LYS A 173 0.08 4.17 -16.48
N PHE A 174 -0.56 3.05 -16.82
CA PHE A 174 -0.20 1.76 -16.27
C PHE A 174 1.19 1.31 -16.75
N GLY A 175 1.54 1.57 -18.01
CA GLY A 175 2.86 1.26 -18.57
C GLY A 175 4.01 2.01 -17.89
N ASP A 176 3.81 3.27 -17.49
CA ASP A 176 4.80 4.06 -16.73
C ASP A 176 5.09 3.41 -15.36
N TRP A 177 4.06 2.82 -14.73
CA TRP A 177 4.16 2.16 -13.42
C TRP A 177 4.73 0.73 -13.52
N GLU A 178 4.40 -0.02 -14.57
CA GLU A 178 5.00 -1.31 -14.91
C GLU A 178 6.50 -1.17 -15.21
N GLY A 179 6.90 -0.15 -15.97
CA GLY A 179 8.31 0.20 -16.19
C GLY A 179 9.07 0.61 -14.92
N SER A 180 8.34 0.96 -13.87
CA SER A 180 8.86 1.23 -12.51
C SER A 180 8.82 0.00 -11.59
N GLU A 181 8.68 -1.22 -12.16
CA GLU A 181 8.52 -2.50 -11.47
C GLU A 181 7.42 -2.51 -10.38
N PHE A 182 6.35 -1.75 -10.60
CA PHE A 182 5.24 -1.58 -9.66
C PHE A 182 5.64 -1.02 -8.28
N SER A 183 6.77 -0.32 -8.16
CA SER A 183 7.15 0.37 -6.91
C SER A 183 5.96 1.17 -6.35
N PRO A 184 5.57 1.00 -5.06
CA PRO A 184 6.32 0.38 -3.96
C PRO A 184 6.03 -1.10 -3.66
N GLU A 185 5.33 -1.82 -4.55
CA GLU A 185 4.80 -3.18 -4.34
C GLU A 185 5.78 -4.16 -3.66
N LYS A 186 7.03 -4.23 -4.14
CA LYS A 186 8.05 -5.17 -3.62
C LYS A 186 8.24 -5.03 -2.10
N LYS A 187 8.35 -3.79 -1.59
CA LYS A 187 8.49 -3.50 -0.14
C LYS A 187 7.32 -4.04 0.68
N PHE A 188 6.10 -3.95 0.14
CA PHE A 188 4.89 -4.39 0.80
C PHE A 188 4.78 -5.91 0.81
N LEU A 189 4.99 -6.55 -0.35
CA LEU A 189 4.91 -8.01 -0.47
C LEU A 189 5.97 -8.73 0.38
N GLU A 190 7.18 -8.17 0.50
CA GLU A 190 8.24 -8.71 1.37
C GLU A 190 7.83 -8.68 2.84
N LYS A 191 7.31 -7.55 3.33
CA LYS A 191 6.81 -7.41 4.71
C LYS A 191 5.67 -8.39 4.98
N VAL A 192 4.69 -8.45 4.07
CA VAL A 192 3.51 -9.32 4.17
C VAL A 192 3.90 -10.80 4.23
N LYS A 193 4.87 -11.25 3.42
CA LYS A 193 5.37 -12.64 3.45
C LYS A 193 6.09 -13.01 4.75
N GLY A 194 6.56 -12.03 5.52
CA GLY A 194 7.16 -12.22 6.84
C GLY A 194 6.16 -12.23 8.01
N ILE A 195 4.86 -12.06 7.76
CA ILE A 195 3.85 -12.03 8.83
C ILE A 195 3.38 -13.46 9.15
N ASP A 196 3.58 -13.88 10.40
CA ASP A 196 3.00 -15.12 10.93
C ASP A 196 1.47 -15.15 10.73
N GLY A 197 0.96 -16.24 10.15
CA GLY A 197 -0.45 -16.41 9.84
C GLY A 197 -0.86 -15.96 8.43
N ILE A 198 0.05 -15.45 7.60
CA ILE A 198 -0.20 -15.25 6.17
C ILE A 198 0.24 -16.49 5.38
N SER A 199 -0.71 -17.14 4.69
CA SER A 199 -0.52 -18.45 4.05
C SER A 199 -0.42 -18.41 2.53
N PHE A 200 -0.88 -17.31 1.91
CA PHE A 200 -0.90 -17.13 0.46
C PHE A 200 -0.73 -15.65 0.15
N VAL A 201 0.04 -15.34 -0.89
CA VAL A 201 0.26 -13.97 -1.41
C VAL A 201 0.37 -14.05 -2.94
N GLU A 202 -0.51 -13.34 -3.63
CA GLU A 202 -0.61 -13.29 -5.09
C GLU A 202 -0.85 -11.85 -5.57
N THR A 203 -0.38 -11.54 -6.78
CA THR A 203 -0.63 -10.27 -7.46
C THR A 203 -1.40 -10.52 -8.75
N GLN A 204 -2.55 -9.89 -8.93
CA GLN A 204 -3.37 -10.00 -10.14
C GLN A 204 -3.53 -8.62 -10.79
N THR A 205 -3.50 -8.56 -12.12
CA THR A 205 -3.85 -7.35 -12.88
C THR A 205 -5.07 -7.64 -13.73
N TYR A 206 -6.05 -6.75 -13.72
CA TYR A 206 -7.29 -6.85 -14.49
C TYR A 206 -7.80 -5.48 -14.91
N THR A 207 -8.62 -5.45 -15.96
CA THR A 207 -9.20 -4.22 -16.49
C THR A 207 -10.56 -3.94 -15.87
N LEU A 208 -10.87 -2.66 -15.64
CA LEU A 208 -12.17 -2.20 -15.15
C LEU A 208 -12.85 -1.30 -16.19
N MET A 209 -14.16 -1.48 -16.33
CA MET A 209 -15.06 -0.61 -17.08
C MET A 209 -16.31 -0.37 -16.23
N PRO A 210 -16.71 0.89 -15.96
CA PRO A 210 -18.03 1.17 -15.40
C PRO A 210 -19.13 0.81 -16.41
N MET A 211 -20.18 0.14 -15.92
CA MET A 211 -21.37 -0.27 -16.68
C MET A 211 -22.60 0.51 -16.20
#